data_AF-A0A0C3Q8E9-F1
#
_entry.id   AF-A0A0C3Q8E9-F1
#
_cell.length_a   1.000
_cell.length_b   1.000
_cell.length_c   1.000
_cell.angle_alpha   90.00
_cell.angle_beta   90.00
_cell.angle_gamma   90.00
#
_symmetry.space_group_name_H-M   'P 1'
#
loop_
_entity.id
_entity.type
_entity.pdbx_description
1 polymer ?
#
loop_
_entity_poly.entity_id
_entity_poly.type
_entity_poly.pdbx_seq_one_letter_code
_entity_poly.pdbx_strand_id
1 'polypeptide(L)'
;VKMESLVLAEDGTTLKGSVVVKNLAYDKRVAARFTMDWWQTTSEVVAKYAESVSAPPPHASSIDTTHDRFVFQVKLADVLSKIEEKTMFVAVRYNSAGREMWDNNAGANYEVKFER
;
A
#
# COMPACT_ATOMS: atom_id res chain seq x y z
N VAL A 1 7.16 6.44 -3.10
CA VAL A 1 5.97 5.78 -2.49
C VAL A 1 6.50 4.86 -1.41
N LYS A 2 5.82 4.77 -0.27
CA LYS A 2 6.23 3.90 0.84
C LYS A 2 4.99 3.35 1.56
N MET A 3 4.94 2.05 1.83
CA MET A 3 3.97 1.49 2.77
C MET A 3 4.37 1.82 4.20
N GLU A 4 3.46 2.42 4.96
CA GLU A 4 3.67 2.74 6.38
C GLU A 4 3.23 1.61 7.30
N SER A 5 2.08 1.01 7.00
CA SER A 5 1.50 -0.05 7.82
C SER A 5 0.60 -0.96 6.99
N LEU A 6 0.51 -2.21 7.44
CA LEU A 6 -0.36 -3.22 6.90
C LEU A 6 -0.92 -4.02 8.08
N VAL A 7 -2.23 -3.91 8.31
CA VAL A 7 -2.89 -4.40 9.54
C VAL A 7 -4.15 -5.15 9.16
N LEU A 8 -4.34 -6.33 9.74
CA LEU A 8 -5.57 -7.08 9.64
C LEU A 8 -6.62 -6.47 10.57
N ALA A 9 -7.83 -6.24 10.07
CA ALA A 9 -8.96 -5.79 10.89
C ALA A 9 -9.29 -6.82 11.97
N GLU A 10 -9.90 -6.36 13.07
CA GLU A 10 -10.24 -7.21 14.23
C GLU A 10 -11.13 -8.41 13.86
N ASP A 11 -11.96 -8.27 12.83
CA ASP A 11 -12.82 -9.34 12.33
C ASP A 11 -12.10 -10.37 11.45
N GLY A 12 -10.81 -10.16 11.15
CA GLY A 12 -10.01 -11.03 10.29
C GLY A 12 -10.40 -11.01 8.81
N THR A 13 -11.34 -10.15 8.41
CA THR A 13 -11.93 -10.19 7.05
C THR A 13 -11.33 -9.14 6.10
N THR A 14 -10.62 -8.16 6.63
CA THR A 14 -10.14 -7.01 5.85
C THR A 14 -8.70 -6.66 6.18
N LEU A 15 -7.84 -6.70 5.18
CA LEU A 15 -6.47 -6.17 5.31
C LEU A 15 -6.47 -4.68 4.97
N LYS A 16 -6.03 -3.84 5.89
CA LYS A 16 -5.94 -2.39 5.74
C LYS A 16 -4.48 -1.97 5.61
N GLY A 17 -4.16 -1.18 4.59
CA GLY A 17 -2.81 -0.64 4.41
C GLY A 17 -2.80 0.88 4.32
N SER A 18 -1.81 1.50 4.97
CA SER A 18 -1.50 2.94 4.86
C SER A 18 -0.26 3.12 3.99
N VAL A 19 -0.34 4.06 3.05
CA VAL A 19 0.71 4.37 2.09
C VAL A 19 0.97 5.86 2.10
N VAL A 20 2.24 6.24 2.17
CA VAL A 20 2.68 7.62 2.00
C VAL A 20 3.31 7.81 0.62
N VAL A 21 2.86 8.84 -0.08
CA VAL A 21 3.40 9.25 -1.38
C VAL A 21 3.87 10.69 -1.34
N LYS A 22 4.94 10.99 -2.08
CA LYS A 22 5.38 12.38 -2.28
C LYS A 22 4.37 13.11 -3.16
N ASN A 23 3.98 14.31 -2.77
CA ASN A 23 3.05 15.13 -3.53
C ASN A 23 3.75 15.76 -4.75
N LEU A 24 3.72 15.06 -5.89
CA LEU A 24 4.38 15.48 -7.14
C LEU A 24 3.46 16.29 -8.06
N ALA A 25 2.17 15.94 -8.07
CA ALA A 25 1.11 16.64 -8.79
C ALA A 25 -0.23 16.38 -8.10
N TYR A 26 -1.26 17.14 -8.45
CA TYR A 26 -2.61 16.94 -7.93
C TYR A 26 -3.17 15.56 -8.30
N ASP A 27 -3.05 15.15 -9.57
CA ASP A 27 -3.46 13.81 -10.01
C ASP A 27 -2.48 12.76 -9.44
N LYS A 28 -3.04 11.87 -8.63
CA LYS A 28 -2.33 10.78 -7.97
C LYS A 28 -3.20 9.54 -8.03
N ARG A 29 -2.62 8.44 -8.51
CA ARG A 29 -3.25 7.13 -8.49
C ARG A 29 -2.37 6.17 -7.71
N VAL A 30 -2.88 5.72 -6.57
CA VAL A 30 -2.21 4.74 -5.71
C VAL A 30 -3.01 3.45 -5.76
N ALA A 31 -2.34 2.33 -6.01
CA ALA A 31 -2.95 1.01 -6.01
C ALA A 31 -2.07 0.02 -5.26
N ALA A 32 -2.66 -0.78 -4.38
CA ALA A 32 -2.00 -1.95 -3.83
C ALA A 32 -2.23 -3.13 -4.78
N ARG A 33 -1.14 -3.72 -5.26
CA ARG A 33 -1.14 -4.96 -6.02
C ARG A 33 -0.72 -6.10 -5.10
N PHE A 34 -1.45 -7.20 -5.14
CA PHE A 34 -1.15 -8.36 -4.31
C PHE A 34 -1.36 -9.67 -5.05
N THR A 35 -0.73 -10.72 -4.51
CA THR A 35 -0.73 -12.09 -5.05
C THR A 35 -0.68 -13.08 -3.88
N MET A 36 -1.11 -14.31 -4.14
CA MET A 36 -0.95 -15.46 -3.23
C MET A 36 -0.27 -16.66 -3.90
N ASP A 37 0.21 -16.52 -5.14
CA ASP A 37 0.71 -17.61 -5.97
C ASP A 37 2.04 -17.24 -6.65
N TRP A 38 2.88 -16.49 -5.93
CA TRP A 38 4.20 -16.04 -6.38
C TRP A 38 4.14 -15.21 -7.67
N TRP A 39 3.20 -14.27 -7.75
CA TRP A 39 3.01 -13.33 -8.86
C TRP A 39 2.57 -13.97 -10.18
N GLN A 40 2.10 -15.22 -10.18
CA GLN A 40 1.47 -15.84 -11.35
C GLN A 40 0.13 -15.15 -11.66
N THR A 41 -0.66 -14.89 -10.62
CA THR A 41 -1.84 -14.05 -10.68
C THR A 41 -1.68 -12.85 -9.77
N THR A 42 -2.29 -11.74 -10.18
CA THR A 42 -2.26 -10.50 -9.41
C THR A 42 -3.65 -9.91 -9.33
N SER A 43 -3.96 -9.31 -8.19
CA SER A 43 -5.15 -8.52 -7.94
C SER A 43 -4.74 -7.12 -7.51
N GLU A 44 -5.58 -6.12 -7.79
CA GLU A 44 -5.31 -4.74 -7.44
C GLU A 44 -6.52 -4.10 -6.73
N VAL A 45 -6.23 -3.28 -5.71
CA VAL A 45 -7.20 -2.36 -5.11
C VAL A 45 -6.67 -0.94 -5.17
N VAL A 46 -7.56 0.00 -5.53
CA VAL A 46 -7.23 1.43 -5.53
C VAL A 46 -7.24 1.93 -4.08
N ALA A 47 -6.17 2.61 -3.68
CA ALA A 47 -6.11 3.30 -2.41
C ALA A 47 -6.82 4.66 -2.51
N LYS A 48 -7.51 5.06 -1.45
CA LYS A 48 -8.21 6.34 -1.36
C LYS A 48 -7.36 7.33 -0.59
N TYR A 49 -7.38 8.59 -1.01
CA TYR A 49 -6.76 9.67 -0.27
C TYR A 49 -7.36 9.75 1.15
N ALA A 50 -6.51 9.89 2.15
CA ALA A 50 -6.90 10.04 3.54
C ALA A 50 -6.62 11.48 4.02
N GLU A 51 -5.36 11.91 3.95
CA GLU A 51 -4.93 13.22 4.44
C GLU A 51 -3.60 13.63 3.82
N SER A 52 -3.27 14.92 3.92
CA SER A 52 -1.94 15.43 3.61
C SER A 52 -1.09 15.41 4.87
N VAL A 53 0.12 14.86 4.76
CA VAL A 53 1.07 14.69 5.85
C VAL A 53 2.21 15.68 5.66
N SER A 54 2.33 16.61 6.60
CA SER A 54 3.45 17.54 6.66
C SER A 54 4.63 16.85 7.32
N ALA A 55 5.76 16.72 6.62
CA ALA A 55 7.01 16.33 7.24
C ALA A 55 8.08 17.40 7.01
N PRO A 56 8.28 18.34 7.95
CA PRO A 56 9.54 19.03 8.07
C PRO A 56 10.30 18.56 9.32
N PRO A 57 11.56 18.10 9.20
CA PRO A 57 12.52 18.17 10.30
C PRO A 57 12.74 19.63 10.70
N PRO A 58 13.04 19.94 11.99
CA PRO A 58 13.33 21.31 12.45
C PRO A 58 14.55 21.98 11.80
N HIS A 59 15.28 21.26 10.92
CA HIS A 59 16.51 21.75 10.28
C HIS A 59 16.59 21.51 8.76
N ALA A 60 15.50 21.07 8.10
CA ALA A 60 15.52 20.94 6.65
C ALA A 60 15.20 22.27 5.98
N SER A 61 16.13 22.81 5.20
CA SER A 61 15.88 23.95 4.31
C SER A 61 14.75 23.60 3.36
N SER A 62 13.69 24.39 3.45
CA SER A 62 12.41 24.24 2.78
C SER A 62 12.55 24.22 1.26
N ILE A 63 12.40 23.04 0.67
CA ILE A 63 11.54 22.89 -0.50
C ILE A 63 10.50 21.84 -0.13
N ASP A 64 9.33 22.34 0.29
CA ASP A 64 7.99 21.74 0.32
C ASP A 64 7.88 20.27 -0.07
N THR A 65 8.48 19.37 0.71
CA THR A 65 8.28 17.94 0.49
C THR A 65 7.02 17.52 1.24
N THR A 66 5.88 18.01 0.75
CA THR A 66 4.58 17.56 1.25
C THR A 66 4.34 16.12 0.79
N HIS A 67 3.70 15.36 1.66
CA HIS A 67 3.33 13.99 1.39
C HIS A 67 1.82 13.86 1.52
N ASP A 68 1.24 12.88 0.83
CA ASP A 68 -0.15 12.51 0.98
C ASP A 68 -0.23 11.07 1.45
N ARG A 69 -1.15 10.81 2.39
CA ARG A 69 -1.48 9.48 2.87
C ARG A 69 -2.66 8.94 2.10
N PHE A 70 -2.53 7.69 1.65
CA PHE A 70 -3.57 6.92 1.01
C PHE A 70 -3.81 5.64 1.79
N VAL A 71 -5.07 5.21 1.85
CA VAL A 71 -5.48 3.99 2.55
C VAL A 71 -6.18 3.06 1.57
N PHE A 72 -5.79 1.79 1.58
CA PHE A 72 -6.48 0.74 0.83
C PHE A 72 -7.03 -0.33 1.77
N GLN A 73 -8.05 -1.04 1.29
CA GLN A 73 -8.67 -2.15 1.99
C GLN A 73 -8.82 -3.32 1.03
N VAL A 74 -8.27 -4.47 1.39
CA VAL A 74 -8.47 -5.74 0.67
C VAL A 74 -9.47 -6.56 1.47
N LYS A 75 -10.65 -6.79 0.90
CA LYS A 75 -11.61 -7.75 1.47
C LYS A 75 -11.08 -9.14 1.24
N LEU A 76 -10.81 -9.85 2.32
CA LEU A 76 -10.31 -11.21 2.30
C LEU A 76 -11.44 -12.21 2.11
N ALA A 77 -12.71 -11.81 2.33
CA ALA A 77 -13.91 -12.65 2.18
C ALA A 77 -13.95 -13.44 0.87
N ASP A 78 -13.51 -12.84 -0.23
CA ASP A 78 -13.48 -13.48 -1.56
C ASP A 78 -12.35 -14.52 -1.69
N VAL A 79 -11.46 -14.59 -0.71
CA VAL A 79 -10.22 -15.39 -0.70
C VAL A 79 -10.08 -16.27 0.56
N LEU A 80 -11.04 -16.20 1.50
CA LEU A 80 -10.98 -16.83 2.83
C LEU A 80 -10.88 -18.35 2.81
N SER A 81 -11.34 -19.02 1.75
CA SER A 81 -11.21 -20.48 1.65
C SER A 81 -9.73 -20.86 1.61
N LYS A 82 -9.24 -21.36 2.77
CA LYS A 82 -7.84 -21.75 3.04
C LYS A 82 -6.82 -20.60 3.07
N ILE A 83 -7.24 -19.39 3.44
CA ILE A 83 -6.31 -18.25 3.52
C ILE A 83 -5.18 -18.47 4.55
N GLU A 84 -5.45 -19.25 5.60
CA GLU A 84 -4.48 -19.67 6.62
C GLU A 84 -3.32 -20.50 6.04
N GLU A 85 -3.52 -21.16 4.90
CA GLU A 85 -2.49 -21.95 4.21
C GLU A 85 -1.71 -21.11 3.17
N LYS A 86 -2.05 -19.83 3.02
CA LYS A 86 -1.51 -18.96 1.96
C LYS A 86 -0.69 -17.82 2.54
N THR A 87 0.41 -17.51 1.85
CA THR A 87 1.16 -16.27 2.05
C THR A 87 0.70 -15.24 1.02
N MET A 88 0.30 -14.06 1.46
CA MET A 88 0.02 -12.94 0.56
C MET A 88 1.26 -12.05 0.44
N PHE A 89 1.61 -11.68 -0.80
CA PHE A 89 2.62 -10.67 -1.08
C PHE A 89 1.95 -9.41 -1.60
N VAL A 90 2.38 -8.25 -1.10
CA VAL A 90 1.84 -6.95 -1.48
C VAL A 90 2.96 -6.03 -1.99
N ALA A 91 2.68 -5.28 -3.04
CA ALA A 91 3.48 -4.16 -3.53
C ALA A 91 2.56 -2.98 -3.86
N VAL A 92 3.08 -1.76 -3.76
CA VAL A 92 2.29 -0.55 -3.99
C VAL A 92 2.76 0.17 -5.24
N ARG A 93 1.81 0.47 -6.12
CA ARG A 93 2.01 1.30 -7.31
C ARG A 93 1.56 2.72 -7.04
N TYR A 94 2.38 3.69 -7.44
CA TYR A 94 2.05 5.11 -7.43
C TYR A 94 2.29 5.72 -8.81
N ASN A 95 1.23 6.27 -9.40
CA ASN A 95 1.29 7.04 -10.63
C ASN A 95 1.01 8.52 -10.34
N SER A 96 1.92 9.41 -10.74
CA SER A 96 1.72 10.87 -10.70
C SER A 96 2.69 11.58 -11.64
N ALA A 97 2.27 12.72 -12.21
CA ALA A 97 3.07 13.52 -13.14
C ALA A 97 3.67 12.70 -14.31
N GLY A 98 2.92 11.71 -14.83
CA GLY A 98 3.36 10.84 -15.91
C GLY A 98 4.43 9.80 -15.53
N ARG A 99 4.71 9.62 -14.23
CA ARG A 99 5.70 8.66 -13.73
C ARG A 99 5.01 7.55 -12.94
N GLU A 100 5.42 6.31 -13.20
CA GLU A 100 5.06 5.15 -12.39
C GLU A 100 6.22 4.82 -11.43
N MET A 101 5.90 4.68 -10.15
CA MET A 101 6.83 4.32 -9.09
C MET A 101 6.26 3.14 -8.33
N TRP A 102 7.12 2.22 -7.93
CA TRP A 102 6.76 1.05 -7.15
C TRP A 102 7.43 1.07 -5.79
N ASP A 103 6.68 0.68 -4.78
CA ASP A 103 7.22 0.21 -3.51
C ASP A 103 6.95 -1.28 -3.39
N ASN A 104 7.99 -2.07 -3.67
CA ASN A 104 7.99 -3.52 -3.53
C ASN A 104 8.92 -3.95 -2.39
N ASN A 105 9.17 -3.08 -1.40
CA ASN A 105 10.08 -3.36 -0.29
C ASN A 105 11.47 -3.85 -0.76
N ALA A 106 12.08 -3.12 -1.70
CA ALA A 106 13.38 -3.46 -2.31
C ALA A 106 13.44 -4.87 -2.95
N GLY A 107 12.31 -5.37 -3.45
CA GLY A 107 12.19 -6.69 -4.08
C GLY A 107 11.78 -7.81 -3.12
N ALA A 108 11.72 -7.57 -1.81
CA ALA A 108 11.24 -8.54 -0.83
C ALA A 108 9.70 -8.61 -0.77
N ASN A 109 9.01 -7.57 -1.22
CA ASN A 109 7.57 -7.34 -1.04
C ASN A 109 7.16 -7.28 0.44
N TYR A 110 5.89 -6.94 0.69
CA TYR A 110 5.30 -7.01 2.02
C TYR A 110 4.62 -8.37 2.17
N GLU A 111 5.19 -9.24 2.99
CA GLU A 111 4.68 -10.58 3.28
C GLU A 111 3.63 -10.52 4.41
N VAL A 112 2.45 -11.10 4.15
CA VAL A 112 1.38 -11.26 5.14
C VAL A 112 1.09 -12.74 5.30
N LYS A 113 1.28 -13.23 6.52
CA LYS A 113 0.87 -14.57 6.96
C LYS A 113 -0.40 -14.45 7.77
N PHE A 114 -1.35 -15.34 7.52
CA PHE A 114 -2.61 -15.40 8.26
C PHE A 114 -2.51 -16.57 9.25
N GLU A 115 -2.44 -16.26 10.54
CA GLU A 115 -2.47 -17.24 11.63
C GLU A 115 -3.76 -17.07 12.42
N ARG A 116 -4.30 -18.19 12.91
CA ARG A 116 -5.56 -18.25 13.66
C ARG A 116 -5.35 -17.94 15.14
#